data_AF-A0A5C3NJX6-F1
#
_entry.id   AF-A0A5C3NJX6-F1
#
_cell.length_a   1.000
_cell.length_b   1.000
_cell.length_c   1.000
_cell.angle_alpha   90.00
_cell.angle_beta   90.00
_cell.angle_gamma   90.00
#
_symmetry.space_group_name_H-M   'P 1'
#
loop_
_entity.id
_entity.type
_entity.pdbx_description
1 polymer ?
#
loop_
_entity_poly.entity_id
_entity_poly.type
_entity_poly.pdbx_seq_one_letter_code
_entity_poly.pdbx_strand_id
1 'polypeptide(L)' 'DTGASAHMTPHRHWFRSYSPHIIPIHLANSHIVYSAGLGSVVFQPAERGGVVPPAVVLHDVLHVPALASNLLSVFHL' A
#
# COMPACT_ATOMS: atom_id res chain seq x y z
N ASP A 1 8.06 2.82 5.85
CA ASP A 1 8.53 1.61 6.55
C ASP A 1 9.80 1.13 5.86
N THR A 2 10.93 1.14 6.56
CA THR A 2 12.21 0.66 6.01
C THR A 2 12.27 -0.87 5.94
N GLY A 3 11.36 -1.58 6.61
CA GLY A 3 11.27 -3.04 6.57
C GLY A 3 10.36 -3.59 5.48
N ALA A 4 9.61 -2.74 4.78
CA ALA A 4 8.67 -3.18 3.73
C ALA A 4 9.37 -3.27 2.36
N SER A 5 9.23 -4.41 1.68
CA SER A 5 9.77 -4.63 0.33
C SER A 5 8.91 -4.04 -0.80
N ALA A 6 7.66 -3.71 -0.51
CA ALA A 6 6.71 -3.10 -1.45
C ALA A 6 5.73 -2.19 -0.71
N HIS A 7 5.01 -1.34 -1.46
CA HIS A 7 3.86 -0.62 -0.92
C HIS A 7 2.69 -1.59 -0.72
N MET A 8 2.03 -1.53 0.44
CA MET A 8 0.91 -2.41 0.77
C MET A 8 -0.20 -1.65 1.49
N THR A 9 -1.46 -1.99 1.18
CA THR A 9 -2.64 -1.41 1.86
C THR A 9 -3.75 -2.45 2.04
N PRO A 10 -4.51 -2.42 3.14
CA PRO A 10 -5.74 -3.21 3.27
C PRO A 10 -6.95 -2.58 2.56
N HIS A 11 -6.82 -1.36 2.02
CA HIS A 11 -7.96 -0.60 1.52
C HIS A 11 -8.19 -0.79 0.02
N ARG A 12 -9.00 -1.79 -0.36
CA ARG A 12 -9.36 -2.07 -1.76
C ARG A 12 -9.92 -0.86 -2.54
N HIS A 13 -10.67 0.01 -1.86
CA HIS A 13 -11.36 1.14 -2.48
C HIS A 13 -10.43 2.31 -2.86
N TRP A 14 -9.16 2.28 -2.44
CA TRP A 14 -8.17 3.31 -2.81
C TRP A 14 -7.57 3.10 -4.20
N PHE A 15 -7.77 1.91 -4.76
CA PHE A 15 -7.19 1.52 -6.03
C PHE A 15 -7.94 2.12 -7.21
N ARG A 16 -7.21 2.86 -8.05
CA ARG A 16 -7.70 3.39 -9.32
C ARG A 16 -7.57 2.36 -10.44
N SER A 17 -6.49 1.58 -10.44
CA SER A 17 -6.33 0.37 -11.25
C SER A 17 -6.22 -0.83 -10.33
N TYR A 18 -6.69 -1.99 -10.79
CA TYR A 18 -6.61 -3.20 -9.98
C TYR A 18 -6.62 -4.45 -10.84
N SER A 19 -5.70 -5.37 -10.53
CA SER A 19 -5.69 -6.72 -11.06
C SER A 19 -5.60 -7.73 -9.91
N PRO A 20 -6.30 -8.88 -10.00
CA PRO A 20 -6.07 -9.99 -9.10
C PRO A 20 -4.60 -10.41 -9.15
N HIS A 21 -3.97 -10.49 -7.97
CA HIS A 21 -2.56 -10.81 -7.83
C HIS A 21 -2.33 -11.35 -6.43
N ILE A 22 -1.99 -12.64 -6.33
CA ILE A 22 -1.90 -13.36 -5.06
C ILE A 22 -0.47 -13.85 -4.91
N ILE A 23 0.25 -13.25 -3.96
CA ILE A 23 1.60 -13.65 -3.57
C ILE A 23 1.68 -13.74 -2.05
N PRO A 24 2.53 -14.64 -1.52
CA PRO A 24 2.79 -14.70 -0.09
C PRO A 24 3.61 -13.48 0.36
N ILE A 25 3.31 -12.99 1.56
CA ILE A 25 3.96 -11.86 2.20
C ILE A 25 4.36 -12.30 3.60
N HIS A 26 5.66 -12.25 3.87
CA HIS A 26 6.22 -12.59 5.17
C HIS A 26 6.20 -11.37 6.09
N LEU A 27 5.49 -11.50 7.20
CA LEU A 27 5.45 -10.48 8.25
C LEU A 27 6.62 -10.67 9.23
N ALA A 28 6.99 -9.60 9.93
CA ALA A 28 8.07 -9.63 10.92
C ALA A 28 7.81 -10.60 12.09
N ASN A 29 6.55 -10.95 12.36
CA ASN A 29 6.16 -11.93 13.37
C ASN A 29 6.19 -13.39 12.85
N SER A 30 6.89 -13.65 11.74
CA SER A 30 6.98 -14.96 11.08
C SER A 30 5.66 -15.52 10.52
N HIS A 31 4.57 -14.75 10.55
CA HIS A 31 3.32 -15.15 9.90
C HIS A 31 3.37 -14.82 8.40
N ILE A 32 2.65 -15.62 7.61
CA ILE A 32 2.47 -15.38 6.18
C ILE A 32 1.04 -14.90 5.95
N VAL A 33 0.90 -13.78 5.25
CA VAL A 33 -0.36 -13.28 4.71
C VAL A 33 -0.28 -13.26 3.18
N TYR A 34 -1.41 -13.02 2.50
CA TYR A 34 -1.46 -13.01 1.04
C TYR A 34 -2.01 -11.70 0.51
N SER A 35 -1.46 -11.24 -0.60
CA SER A 35 -2.11 -10.20 -1.38
C SER A 35 -3.39 -10.74 -2.04
N ALA A 36 -4.35 -9.85 -2.25
CA ALA A 36 -5.54 -10.10 -3.05
C ALA A 36 -5.46 -9.41 -4.43
N GLY A 37 -4.55 -8.44 -4.59
CA GLY A 37 -4.35 -7.75 -5.86
C GLY A 37 -3.18 -6.78 -5.88
N LEU A 38 -2.97 -6.21 -7.06
CA LEU A 38 -1.93 -5.24 -7.36
C LEU A 38 -2.53 -4.12 -8.22
N GLY A 39 -2.09 -2.89 -7.98
CA GLY A 39 -2.49 -1.75 -8.81
C GLY A 39 -1.95 -0.42 -8.29
N SER A 40 -2.51 0.67 -8.80
CA SER A 40 -2.15 2.02 -8.35
C SER A 40 -3.22 2.60 -7.42
N VAL A 41 -2.74 3.31 -6.39
CA VAL A 41 -3.60 4.02 -5.42
C VAL A 41 -3.33 5.51 -5.47
N VAL A 42 -4.38 6.30 -5.25
CA VAL A 42 -4.26 7.75 -5.10
C VAL A 42 -4.28 8.07 -3.61
N PHE A 43 -3.21 8.67 -3.12
CA PHE A 43 -3.08 9.13 -1.74
C PHE A 43 -3.15 10.64 -1.70
N GLN A 44 -4.09 11.17 -0.91
CA GLN A 44 -4.16 12.60 -0.61
C GLN A 44 -3.50 12.83 0.76
N PRO A 45 -2.31 13.47 0.81
CA PRO A 45 -1.68 13.78 2.09
C PRO A 45 -2.59 14.68 2.94
N ALA A 46 -2.54 14.49 4.25
CA ALA A 46 -3.24 15.34 5.19
C ALA A 46 -2.75 16.80 5.07
N GLU A 47 -3.67 17.73 5.28
CA GLU A 47 -3.38 19.16 5.29
C GLU A 47 -2.30 19.48 6.35
N ARG A 48 -1.31 20.28 5.96
CA ARG A 48 -0.25 20.72 6.86
C ARG A 48 -0.15 22.25 6.81
N GLY A 49 -0.70 22.90 7.83
CA GLY A 49 -0.61 24.35 8.01
C GLY A 49 -1.43 25.16 6.99
N GLY A 50 -2.68 24.80 6.72
CA GLY A 50 -3.54 25.54 5.79
C GLY A 50 -3.39 25.13 4.32
N VAL A 51 -2.42 24.25 4.02
CA VAL A 51 -2.09 23.84 2.65
C VAL A 51 -2.33 22.35 2.50
N VAL A 52 -3.16 21.99 1.54
CA VAL A 52 -3.38 20.62 1.09
C VAL A 52 -2.32 20.30 0.03
N PRO A 53 -1.37 19.39 0.29
CA PRO A 53 -0.39 18.98 -0.71
C PRO A 53 -1.10 18.33 -1.92
N PRO A 54 -0.49 18.32 -3.11
CA PRO A 54 -1.07 17.60 -4.25
C PRO A 54 -1.21 16.10 -3.94
N ALA A 55 -2.25 15.48 -4.50
CA ALA A 55 -2.42 14.03 -4.44
C ALA A 55 -1.22 13.34 -5.09
N VAL A 56 -0.77 12.25 -4.49
CA VAL A 56 0.33 11.40 -4.98
C VAL A 56 -0.26 10.09 -5.47
N VAL A 57 0.21 9.63 -6.63
CA VAL A 57 -0.12 8.30 -7.14
C VAL A 57 1.01 7.36 -6.77
N LEU A 58 0.70 6.29 -6.06
CA LEU A 58 1.62 5.19 -5.83
C LEU A 58 1.28 4.06 -6.79
N HIS A 59 2.31 3.58 -7.48
CA HIS A 59 2.23 2.44 -8.37
C HIS A 59 2.66 1.17 -7.64
N ASP A 60 2.36 0.01 -8.22
CA ASP A 60 2.78 -1.31 -7.73
C ASP A 60 2.45 -1.56 -6.25
N VAL A 61 1.24 -1.13 -5.84
CA VAL A 61 0.75 -1.30 -4.48
C VAL A 61 0.03 -2.63 -4.35
N LEU A 62 0.45 -3.45 -3.38
CA LEU A 62 -0.22 -4.69 -3.05
C LEU A 62 -1.44 -4.42 -2.18
N HIS A 63 -2.58 -4.95 -2.56
CA HIS A 63 -3.76 -5.01 -1.72
C HIS A 63 -3.66 -6.23 -0.81
N VAL A 64 -3.58 -6.01 0.50
CA VAL A 64 -3.39 -7.06 1.50
C VAL A 64 -4.45 -6.89 2.60
N PRO A 65 -5.64 -7.52 2.46
CA PRO A 65 -6.77 -7.31 3.37
C PRO A 65 -6.48 -7.64 4.84
N ALA A 66 -5.52 -8.54 5.09
CA ALA A 66 -5.15 -8.99 6.42
C ALA A 66 -4.27 -7.98 7.19
N LEU A 67 -3.78 -6.91 6.55
CA LEU A 67 -3.01 -5.87 7.23
C LEU A 67 -3.92 -4.94 8.04
N ALA A 68 -3.43 -4.49 9.20
CA ALA A 68 -4.13 -3.51 10.03
C ALA A 68 -3.87 -2.05 9.59
N SER A 69 -2.78 -1.80 8.86
CA SER A 69 -2.36 -0.46 8.44
C SER A 69 -1.63 -0.50 7.09
N ASN A 70 -1.45 0.67 6.47
CA ASN A 70 -0.67 0.82 5.25
C ASN A 70 0.83 0.67 5.54
N LEU A 71 1.54 -0.02 4.67
CA LEU A 71 2.99 -0.11 4.68
C LEU A 71 3.53 0.57 3.42
N LEU A 72 4.20 1.71 3.58
CA LEU A 72 4.84 2.40 2.46
C LEU A 72 6.32 2.05 2.44
N SER A 73 6.79 1.41 1.38
CA SER A 73 8.21 1.06 1.25
C SER A 73 9.02 2.30 0.88
N VAL A 74 10.09 2.57 1.64
CA VAL A 74 10.99 3.71 1.38
C VAL A 74 11.93 3.43 0.20
N PHE A 75 12.13 2.16 -0.14
CA PHE A 75 13.03 1.72 -1.22
C PHE A 75 12.32 1.52 -2.57
N HIS A 76 11.03 1.87 -2.65
CA HIS A 76 10.18 1.66 -3.83
C HIS A 76 9.42 2.94 -4.23
N LEU A 77 10.02 4.11 -3.95
CA LEU A 77 9.49 5.45 -4.28
C LEU A 77 9.88 5.89 -5.69
#